data_AF-D3YVD2-F1
#
_entry.id   AF-D3YVD2-F1
#
_cell.length_a   1.000
_cell.length_b   1.000
_cell.length_c   1.000
_cell.angle_alpha   90.00
_cell.angle_beta   90.00
_cell.angle_gamma   90.00
#
_symmetry.space_group_name_H-M   'P 1'
#
loop_
_entity.id
_entity.type
_entity.pdbx_description
1 polymer ?
#
loop_
_entity_poly.entity_id
_entity_poly.type
_entity_poly.pdbx_seq_one_letter_code
_entity_poly.pdbx_strand_id
1 'polypeptide(L)'
;MATGDLKRSLRKLEQVLRSLNYPNEVDYVGLIKGDTAASLPIISYSLTSYSPYVAELLMESSIELIAKNDVRFTDTVYKLLRDQFDYKPILTKKQFIQSGFAEWKIEIVCDILNCVMKKHKELIGLDKNSSCQRKKNVSEKPEPCSNSEKRPAEAVGIDITGRFMTSGK
;
A
#
# COMPACT_ATOMS: atom_id res chain seq x y z
N MET A 1 -12.98 13.56 31.35
CA MET A 1 -12.09 12.44 30.97
C MET A 1 -10.72 12.80 31.51
N ALA A 2 -10.12 11.95 32.35
CA ALA A 2 -8.78 12.21 32.86
C ALA A 2 -7.81 12.27 31.68
N THR A 3 -7.18 13.42 31.47
CA THR A 3 -6.00 13.54 30.61
C THR A 3 -4.99 12.54 31.15
N GLY A 4 -4.63 11.53 30.36
CA GLY A 4 -3.70 10.49 30.78
C GLY A 4 -2.27 11.02 30.94
N ASP A 5 -1.30 10.12 30.76
CA ASP A 5 0.12 10.43 30.89
C ASP A 5 0.67 11.10 29.62
N LEU A 6 0.38 12.40 29.44
CA LEU A 6 0.87 13.22 28.32
C LEU A 6 2.40 13.12 28.15
N LYS A 7 3.13 13.05 29.26
CA LYS A 7 4.59 12.94 29.27
C LYS A 7 5.06 11.63 28.63
N ARG A 8 4.37 10.51 28.91
CA ARG A 8 4.61 9.23 28.26
C ARG A 8 4.33 9.28 26.77
N SER A 9 3.22 9.88 26.34
CA SER A 9 2.89 10.02 24.91
C SER A 9 3.93 10.88 24.18
N LEU A 10 4.43 11.95 24.79
CA LEU A 10 5.55 12.73 24.22
C LEU A 10 6.83 11.91 24.07
N ARG A 11 7.23 11.15 25.09
CA ARG A 11 8.41 10.28 25.01
C ARG A 11 8.27 9.23 23.91
N LYS A 12 7.07 8.67 23.76
CA LYS A 12 6.74 7.73 22.68
C LYS A 12 6.91 8.43 21.32
N LEU A 13 6.38 9.64 21.16
CA LEU A 13 6.54 10.44 19.94
C LEU A 13 8.00 10.69 19.60
N GLU A 14 8.82 11.15 20.57
CA GLU A 14 10.25 11.37 20.37
C GLU A 14 10.98 10.11 19.87
N GLN A 15 10.65 8.95 20.44
CA GLN A 15 11.23 7.68 20.02
C GLN A 15 10.85 7.34 18.58
N VAL A 16 9.57 7.49 18.21
CA VAL A 16 9.08 7.18 16.87
C VAL A 16 9.68 8.15 15.84
N LEU A 17 9.78 9.44 16.15
CA LEU A 17 10.41 10.44 15.28
C LEU A 17 11.88 10.15 15.03
N ARG A 18 12.61 9.67 16.06
CA ARG A 18 14.00 9.22 15.91
C ARG A 18 14.09 8.01 14.97
N SER A 19 13.19 7.04 15.11
CA SER A 19 13.15 5.89 14.19
C SER A 19 12.82 6.29 12.75
N LEU A 20 12.08 7.38 12.56
CA LEU A 20 11.71 7.92 11.26
C LEU A 20 12.80 8.84 10.66
N ASN A 21 13.81 9.23 11.46
CA ASN A 21 14.79 10.26 11.14
C ASN A 21 14.15 11.60 10.72
N TYR A 22 13.17 12.05 11.51
CA TYR A 22 12.48 13.32 11.24
C TYR A 22 13.48 14.50 11.23
N PRO A 23 13.60 15.25 10.12
CA PRO A 23 14.66 16.24 9.94
C PRO A 23 14.34 17.62 10.51
N ASN A 24 13.05 17.94 10.73
CA ASN A 24 12.63 19.28 11.13
C ASN A 24 12.51 19.41 12.66
N GLU A 25 12.54 20.64 13.14
CA GLU A 25 12.23 20.94 14.54
C GLU A 25 10.77 20.64 14.86
N VAL A 26 10.52 20.14 16.07
CA VAL A 26 9.20 19.76 16.54
C VAL A 26 8.69 20.82 17.50
N ASP A 27 7.51 21.36 17.22
CA ASP A 27 6.83 22.31 18.13
C ASP A 27 6.20 21.59 19.32
N TYR A 28 7.03 21.21 20.30
CA TYR A 28 6.55 20.59 21.53
C TYR A 28 5.61 21.49 22.34
N VAL A 29 5.76 22.81 22.24
CA VAL A 29 4.90 23.76 22.95
C VAL A 29 3.48 23.70 22.39
N GLY A 30 3.33 23.72 21.07
CA GLY A 30 2.05 23.53 20.39
C GLY A 30 1.45 22.16 20.65
N LEU A 31 2.25 21.09 20.60
CA LEU A 31 1.78 19.72 20.88
C LEU A 31 1.21 19.58 22.31
N ILE A 32 1.89 20.14 23.32
CA ILE A 32 1.42 20.12 24.72
C ILE A 32 0.10 20.88 24.89
N LYS A 33 -0.08 21.98 24.15
CA LYS A 33 -1.33 22.75 24.14
C LYS A 33 -2.45 22.06 23.35
N GLY A 34 -2.13 20.99 22.62
CA GLY A 34 -3.05 20.33 21.70
C GLY A 34 -3.38 21.24 20.51
N ASP A 35 -2.40 22.02 20.05
CA ASP A 35 -2.52 22.76 18.81
C ASP A 35 -2.37 21.80 17.62
N THR A 36 -3.29 21.91 16.69
CA THR A 36 -3.36 21.04 15.52
C THR A 36 -2.20 21.32 14.58
N ALA A 37 -1.87 22.61 14.38
CA ALA A 37 -0.83 23.05 13.47
C ALA A 37 0.54 22.43 13.79
N ALA A 38 0.85 22.21 15.07
CA ALA A 38 2.10 21.56 15.51
C ALA A 38 2.22 20.09 15.05
N SER A 39 1.11 19.40 14.84
CA SER A 39 1.09 17.98 14.42
C SER A 39 1.14 17.78 12.91
N LEU A 40 0.67 18.75 12.12
CA LEU A 40 0.50 18.58 10.67
C LEU A 40 1.83 18.41 9.91
N PRO A 41 2.92 19.16 10.21
CA PRO A 41 4.20 18.98 9.53
C PRO A 41 4.79 17.59 9.73
N ILE A 42 4.60 17.00 10.91
CA ILE A 42 5.06 15.65 11.24
C ILE A 42 4.31 14.62 10.40
N ILE A 43 2.97 14.72 10.37
CA ILE A 43 2.10 13.84 9.59
C ILE A 43 2.43 13.96 8.10
N SER A 44 2.50 15.19 7.59
CA SER A 44 2.77 15.47 6.18
C SER A 44 4.09 14.85 5.72
N TYR A 45 5.17 15.07 6.47
CA TYR A 45 6.48 14.48 6.18
C TYR A 45 6.43 12.94 6.16
N SER A 46 5.78 12.33 7.15
CA SER A 46 5.71 10.86 7.23
C SER A 46 5.03 10.24 6.01
N LEU A 47 3.99 10.88 5.48
CA LEU A 47 3.23 10.37 4.35
C LEU A 47 3.90 10.64 3.00
N THR A 48 4.65 11.74 2.87
CA THR A 48 5.12 12.23 1.56
C THR A 48 6.62 12.11 1.35
N SER A 49 7.41 12.17 2.43
CA SER A 49 8.87 12.36 2.34
C SER A 49 9.66 11.22 2.97
N TYR A 50 9.09 10.50 3.94
CA TYR A 50 9.79 9.41 4.63
C TYR A 50 10.08 8.21 3.73
N SER A 51 9.11 7.78 2.92
CA SER A 51 9.24 6.60 2.07
C SER A 51 8.75 6.89 0.65
N PRO A 52 9.58 6.68 -0.39
CA PRO A 52 9.13 6.83 -1.78
C PRO A 52 7.98 5.89 -2.10
N TYR A 53 8.05 4.63 -1.67
CA TYR A 53 6.98 3.64 -1.90
C TYR A 53 5.61 4.05 -1.33
N VAL A 54 5.59 4.67 -0.15
CA VAL A 54 4.35 5.16 0.47
C VAL A 54 3.86 6.39 -0.30
N ALA A 55 4.75 7.31 -0.68
CA ALA A 55 4.39 8.48 -1.47
C ALA A 55 3.81 8.08 -2.84
N GLU A 56 4.38 7.09 -3.52
CA GLU A 56 3.87 6.54 -4.79
C GLU A 56 2.50 5.89 -4.61
N LEU A 57 2.29 5.10 -3.55
CA LEU A 57 0.98 4.54 -3.22
C LEU A 57 -0.09 5.63 -3.05
N LEU A 58 0.28 6.75 -2.42
CA LEU A 58 -0.60 7.90 -2.25
C LEU A 58 -0.94 8.57 -3.58
N MET A 59 0.04 8.70 -4.47
CA MET A 59 -0.16 9.23 -5.83
C MET A 59 -1.09 8.33 -6.66
N GLU A 60 -0.90 7.00 -6.60
CA GLU A 60 -1.78 6.04 -7.27
C GLU A 60 -3.21 6.08 -6.73
N SER A 61 -3.35 6.35 -5.43
CA SER A 61 -4.65 6.51 -4.77
C SER A 61 -5.35 7.83 -5.13
N SER A 62 -4.75 8.69 -5.96
CA SER A 62 -5.22 10.06 -6.30
C SER A 62 -5.40 10.97 -5.07
N ILE A 63 -4.66 10.71 -4.00
CA ILE A 63 -4.75 11.46 -2.75
C ILE A 63 -3.68 12.55 -2.75
N GLU A 64 -4.09 13.77 -3.11
CA GLU A 64 -3.22 14.94 -2.98
C GLU A 64 -3.28 15.49 -1.56
N LEU A 65 -2.17 15.37 -0.82
CA LEU A 65 -1.98 16.01 0.49
C LEU A 65 -1.62 17.51 0.39
N ILE A 66 -1.61 18.08 -0.82
CA ILE A 66 -1.42 19.51 -1.05
C ILE A 66 -2.72 20.23 -0.71
N ALA A 67 -2.95 20.42 0.58
CA ALA A 67 -4.10 21.14 1.08
C ALA A 67 -3.75 22.60 1.36
N LYS A 68 -4.65 23.50 0.95
CA LYS A 68 -4.50 24.96 1.14
C LYS A 68 -4.80 25.43 2.58
N ASN A 69 -5.34 24.54 3.42
CA ASN A 69 -5.68 24.81 4.82
C ASN A 69 -5.78 23.51 5.63
N ASP A 70 -5.52 23.60 6.93
CA ASP A 70 -5.49 22.53 7.94
C ASP A 70 -6.75 21.64 7.94
N VAL A 71 -7.93 22.23 7.72
CA VAL A 71 -9.20 21.47 7.71
C VAL A 71 -9.22 20.47 6.56
N ARG A 72 -8.84 20.92 5.36
CA ARG A 72 -8.79 20.05 4.17
C ARG A 72 -7.70 19.02 4.28
N PHE A 73 -6.54 19.40 4.82
CA PHE A 73 -5.44 18.48 5.09
C PHE A 73 -5.90 17.35 6.01
N THR A 74 -6.54 17.70 7.14
CA THR A 74 -7.02 16.73 8.12
C THR A 74 -8.08 15.81 7.51
N ASP A 75 -8.99 16.32 6.68
CA ASP A 75 -10.01 15.51 6.01
C ASP A 75 -9.38 14.44 5.11
N THR A 76 -8.41 14.85 4.29
CA THR A 76 -7.66 13.97 3.40
C THR A 76 -6.88 12.91 4.19
N VAL A 77 -6.18 13.31 5.26
CA VAL A 77 -5.46 12.37 6.14
C VAL A 77 -6.42 11.34 6.74
N TYR A 78 -7.57 11.76 7.26
CA TYR A 78 -8.54 10.84 7.87
C TYR A 78 -9.15 9.87 6.87
N LYS A 79 -9.37 10.30 5.63
CA LYS A 79 -9.80 9.41 4.54
C LYS A 79 -8.70 8.40 4.23
N LEU A 80 -7.48 8.88 4.01
CA LEU A 80 -6.30 8.06 3.72
C LEU A 80 -6.05 7.00 4.79
N LEU A 81 -6.14 7.36 6.07
CA LEU A 81 -5.90 6.44 7.18
C LEU A 81 -6.88 5.27 7.17
N ARG A 82 -8.15 5.52 6.83
CA ARG A 82 -9.14 4.45 6.74
C ARG A 82 -8.97 3.61 5.49
N ASP A 83 -8.76 4.26 4.35
CA ASP A 83 -8.78 3.58 3.06
C ASP A 83 -7.49 2.76 2.83
N GLN A 84 -6.31 3.30 3.19
CA GLN A 84 -5.01 2.69 2.87
C GLN A 84 -4.30 2.03 4.07
N PHE A 85 -4.58 2.48 5.29
CA PHE A 85 -3.91 2.03 6.51
C PHE A 85 -4.80 1.21 7.46
N ASP A 86 -6.09 1.04 7.13
CA ASP A 86 -7.11 0.40 7.98
C ASP A 86 -7.12 0.96 9.42
N TYR A 87 -6.73 2.22 9.58
CA TYR A 87 -6.65 2.89 10.87
C TYR A 87 -7.82 3.83 11.06
N LYS A 88 -8.52 3.67 12.17
CA LYS A 88 -9.61 4.57 12.60
C LYS A 88 -9.13 5.41 13.79
N PRO A 89 -8.84 6.71 13.59
CA PRO A 89 -8.43 7.59 14.68
C PRO A 89 -9.47 7.65 15.80
N ILE A 90 -8.98 7.76 17.04
CA ILE A 90 -9.82 7.85 18.25
C ILE A 90 -10.59 9.17 18.36
N LEU A 91 -10.00 10.26 17.86
CA LEU A 91 -10.67 11.55 17.79
C LEU A 91 -11.43 11.67 16.47
N THR A 92 -12.56 12.38 16.49
CA THR A 92 -13.20 12.82 15.25
C THR A 92 -12.40 13.95 14.59
N LYS A 93 -12.58 14.16 13.28
CA LYS A 93 -11.96 15.27 12.53
C LYS A 93 -12.13 16.63 13.22
N LYS A 94 -13.34 16.90 13.74
CA LYS A 94 -13.65 18.14 14.46
C LYS A 94 -12.85 18.25 15.76
N GLN A 95 -12.78 17.18 16.54
CA GLN A 95 -12.01 17.15 17.80
C GLN A 95 -10.50 17.25 17.55
N PHE A 96 -10.01 16.68 16.45
CA PHE A 96 -8.61 16.80 16.08
C PHE A 96 -8.24 18.23 15.69
N ILE A 97 -9.13 18.96 15.02
CA ILE A 97 -8.89 20.37 14.62
C ILE A 97 -9.06 21.32 15.82
N GLN A 98 -10.00 21.04 16.72
CA GLN A 98 -10.26 21.86 17.90
C GLN A 98 -9.07 21.88 18.86
N SER A 99 -8.79 23.02 19.49
CA SER A 99 -7.75 23.12 20.53
C SER A 99 -8.02 22.17 21.71
N GLY A 100 -6.96 21.61 22.29
CA GLY A 100 -7.03 20.63 23.37
C GLY A 100 -6.79 19.20 22.88
N PHE A 101 -7.24 18.19 23.65
CA PHE A 101 -7.01 16.77 23.37
C PHE A 101 -5.54 16.40 23.09
N ALA A 102 -4.60 17.13 23.69
CA ALA A 102 -3.16 17.05 23.39
C ALA A 102 -2.63 15.62 23.35
N GLU A 103 -2.91 14.85 24.40
CA GLU A 103 -2.51 13.45 24.49
C GLU A 103 -3.04 12.61 23.33
N TRP A 104 -4.36 12.63 23.10
CA TRP A 104 -4.98 11.85 22.05
C TRP A 104 -4.48 12.25 20.66
N LYS A 105 -4.18 13.54 20.44
CA LYS A 105 -3.56 14.00 19.20
C LYS A 105 -2.15 13.44 19.04
N ILE A 106 -1.33 13.48 20.09
CA ILE A 106 0.02 12.90 20.09
C ILE A 106 -0.04 11.39 19.84
N GLU A 107 -1.01 10.71 20.44
CA GLU A 107 -1.20 9.27 20.25
C GLU A 107 -1.60 8.94 18.81
N ILE A 108 -2.53 9.70 18.23
CA ILE A 108 -2.88 9.59 16.80
C ILE A 108 -1.64 9.82 15.93
N VAL A 109 -0.84 10.85 16.20
CA VAL A 109 0.40 11.11 15.44
C VAL A 109 1.35 9.91 15.54
N CYS A 110 1.57 9.37 16.74
CA CYS A 110 2.37 8.17 16.93
C CYS A 110 1.84 6.99 16.10
N ASP A 111 0.53 6.74 16.14
CA ASP A 111 -0.09 5.65 15.40
C ASP A 111 0.08 5.83 13.89
N ILE A 112 -0.13 7.04 13.36
CA ILE A 112 0.09 7.35 11.94
C ILE A 112 1.53 7.01 11.53
N LEU A 113 2.52 7.49 12.30
CA LEU A 113 3.93 7.24 12.02
C LEU A 113 4.24 5.74 12.00
N ASN A 114 3.69 4.97 12.95
CA ASN A 114 3.86 3.52 13.00
C ASN A 114 3.15 2.81 11.83
N CYS A 115 1.95 3.24 11.47
CA CYS A 115 1.23 2.74 10.29
C CYS A 115 2.05 2.93 9.01
N VAL A 116 2.64 4.12 8.84
CA VAL A 116 3.53 4.43 7.71
C VAL A 116 4.77 3.54 7.69
N MET A 117 5.46 3.39 8.82
CA MET A 117 6.65 2.52 8.92
C MET A 117 6.32 1.06 8.61
N LYS A 118 5.17 0.57 9.12
CA LYS A 118 4.69 -0.78 8.82
C LYS A 118 4.40 -0.93 7.34
N LYS A 119 3.69 0.02 6.73
CA LYS A 119 3.33 -0.01 5.31
C LYS A 119 4.56 0.04 4.40
N HIS A 120 5.55 0.87 4.75
CA HIS A 120 6.84 0.92 4.07
C HIS A 120 7.53 -0.46 4.03
N LYS A 121 7.57 -1.17 5.16
CA LYS A 121 8.15 -2.52 5.24
C LYS A 121 7.38 -3.54 4.38
N GLU A 122 6.06 -3.46 4.38
CA GLU A 122 5.20 -4.32 3.54
C GLU A 122 5.48 -4.09 2.05
N LEU A 123 5.57 -2.83 1.60
CA LEU A 123 5.83 -2.47 0.21
C LEU A 123 7.23 -2.91 -0.24
N ILE A 124 8.27 -2.70 0.58
CA ILE A 124 9.63 -3.21 0.29
C ILE A 124 9.66 -4.74 0.22
N GLY A 125 8.93 -5.41 1.12
CA GLY A 125 8.83 -6.87 1.11
C GLY A 125 8.20 -7.39 -0.18
N LEU A 126 7.15 -6.71 -0.68
CA LEU A 126 6.47 -7.08 -1.91
C LEU A 126 7.36 -6.87 -3.15
N ASP A 127 8.17 -5.82 -3.18
CA ASP A 127 9.10 -5.54 -4.29
C ASP A 127 10.21 -6.61 -4.42
N LYS A 128 10.70 -7.13 -3.29
CA LYS A 128 11.67 -8.24 -3.28
C LYS A 128 11.07 -9.55 -3.80
N ASN A 129 9.78 -9.78 -3.58
CA ASN A 129 9.05 -10.94 -4.08
C ASN A 129 8.55 -10.75 -5.53
N SER A 130 8.40 -9.53 -6.03
CA SER A 130 8.00 -9.23 -7.41
C SER A 130 9.18 -9.27 -8.39
N SER A 131 10.42 -9.04 -7.93
CA SER A 131 11.64 -9.13 -8.74
C SER A 131 11.92 -10.55 -9.29
N CYS A 132 11.27 -11.60 -8.75
CA CYS A 132 11.41 -12.98 -9.26
C CYS A 132 10.33 -13.40 -10.28
N GLN A 133 9.36 -12.53 -10.63
CA GLN A 133 8.39 -12.81 -11.70
C GLN A 133 8.58 -11.90 -12.91
N ARG A 134 9.80 -11.87 -13.45
CA ARG A 134 10.01 -11.46 -14.84
C ARG A 134 10.94 -12.43 -15.56
N LYS A 135 10.50 -13.68 -15.69
CA LYS A 135 10.98 -14.57 -16.76
C LYS A 135 9.80 -15.10 -17.57
N LYS A 136 9.70 -14.52 -18.76
CA LYS A 136 9.12 -15.07 -19.99
C LYS A 136 7.64 -15.46 -19.94
N ASN A 137 6.80 -14.49 -20.29
CA ASN A 137 5.80 -14.76 -21.32
C ASN A 137 6.58 -15.07 -22.61
N VAL A 138 6.90 -16.34 -22.85
CA VAL A 138 7.12 -16.82 -24.21
C VAL A 138 6.03 -17.86 -24.45
N SER A 139 5.13 -17.48 -25.34
CA SER A 139 4.16 -18.37 -25.96
C SER A 139 4.94 -19.32 -26.86
N GLU A 140 5.35 -20.48 -26.35
CA GLU A 140 5.85 -21.57 -27.18
C GLU A 140 5.20 -22.89 -26.76
N LYS A 141 4.30 -23.32 -27.65
CA LYS A 141 3.86 -24.69 -27.93
C LYS A 141 4.81 -25.77 -27.41
N PRO A 142 4.35 -26.73 -26.60
CA PRO A 142 5.06 -27.98 -26.41
C PRO A 142 4.56 -29.04 -27.40
N GLU A 143 5.34 -29.25 -28.46
CA GLU A 143 5.63 -30.62 -28.94
C GLU A 143 7.07 -30.90 -28.53
N PRO A 144 7.38 -32.10 -27.99
CA PRO A 144 8.11 -33.01 -28.87
C PRO A 144 7.80 -34.50 -28.68
N CYS A 145 8.06 -35.18 -29.79
CA CYS A 145 8.13 -36.62 -30.03
C CYS A 145 8.89 -37.41 -28.95
N SER A 146 8.41 -38.63 -28.69
CA SER A 146 9.21 -39.74 -28.16
C SER A 146 9.14 -40.94 -29.11
N ASN A 147 10.33 -41.41 -29.47
CA ASN A 147 10.61 -42.60 -30.27
C ASN A 147 10.26 -43.88 -29.50
N SER A 148 9.65 -44.86 -30.17
CA SER A 148 10.15 -46.25 -30.19
C SER A 148 9.29 -47.15 -31.08
N GLU A 149 9.99 -47.80 -32.01
CA GLU A 149 9.69 -48.95 -32.86
C GLU A 149 8.68 -49.98 -32.28
N LYS A 150 7.66 -50.34 -33.08
CA LYS A 150 7.37 -51.71 -33.60
C LYS A 150 5.97 -51.81 -34.22
N ARG A 151 5.92 -52.16 -35.52
CA ARG A 151 4.79 -52.82 -36.22
C ARG A 151 4.41 -54.13 -35.48
N PRO A 152 3.17 -54.67 -35.56
CA PRO A 152 2.41 -54.87 -36.81
C PRO A 152 0.85 -54.74 -36.69
N ALA A 153 0.17 -54.83 -37.84
CA ALA A 153 -1.21 -55.31 -38.10
C ALA A 153 -2.36 -54.83 -37.17
N GLU A 154 -3.52 -54.37 -37.62
CA GLU A 154 -4.41 -54.88 -38.67
C GLU A 154 -5.57 -53.88 -38.84
N ALA A 155 -6.34 -54.10 -39.91
CA ALA A 155 -7.55 -53.45 -40.38
C ALA A 155 -8.57 -52.90 -39.35
N VAL A 156 -9.26 -51.83 -39.73
CA VAL A 156 -10.64 -51.89 -40.26
C VAL A 156 -11.05 -50.48 -40.69
N GLY A 157 -11.16 -50.30 -42.01
CA GLY A 157 -11.86 -49.16 -42.60
C GLY A 157 -13.36 -49.39 -42.50
N ILE A 158 -14.08 -48.36 -42.08
CA ILE A 158 -15.54 -48.35 -42.14
C ILE A 158 -15.92 -47.66 -43.45
N ASP A 159 -16.51 -48.48 -44.32
CA ASP A 159 -17.15 -48.15 -45.59
C ASP A 159 -18.32 -47.18 -45.39
N ILE A 160 -18.63 -46.36 -46.42
CA ILE A 160 -19.94 -46.32 -47.08
C ILE A 160 -19.96 -45.17 -48.11
N THR A 161 -19.93 -45.60 -49.37
CA THR A 161 -20.76 -45.14 -50.50
C THR A 161 -20.51 -43.76 -51.13
N GLY A 162 -20.19 -43.77 -52.43
CA GLY A 162 -20.59 -42.67 -53.32
C GLY A 162 -19.94 -42.52 -54.70
N ARG A 163 -20.25 -43.43 -55.63
CA ARG A 163 -20.37 -43.23 -57.09
C ARG A 163 -19.14 -43.02 -58.00
N PHE A 164 -18.86 -44.12 -58.72
CA PHE A 164 -18.56 -44.32 -60.15
C PHE A 164 -18.67 -43.12 -61.12
N MET A 165 -17.73 -43.01 -62.06
CA MET A 165 -17.94 -43.26 -63.50
C MET A 165 -16.59 -43.37 -64.26
N THR A 166 -16.63 -44.13 -65.34
CA THR A 166 -15.53 -44.77 -66.09
C THR A 166 -15.05 -43.99 -67.32
N SER A 167 -13.86 -44.34 -67.82
CA SER A 167 -13.38 -44.40 -69.23
C SER A 167 -13.89 -43.36 -70.25
N GLY A 168 -13.05 -42.76 -71.10
CA GLY A 168 -11.73 -43.12 -71.55
C GLY A 168 -11.47 -42.52 -72.94
N LYS A 169 -10.22 -42.69 -73.38
CA LYS A 169 -9.63 -42.37 -74.69
C LYS A 169 -9.19 -40.92 -74.92
#